data_AF-X0VP32-F1
#
_entry.id   AF-X0VP32-F1
#
_cell.length_a   1.000
_cell.length_b   1.000
_cell.length_c   1.000
_cell.angle_alpha   90.00
_cell.angle_beta   90.00
_cell.angle_gamma   90.00
#
_symmetry.space_group_name_H-M   'P 1'
#
loop_
_entity.id
_entity.type
_entity.pdbx_description
1 polymer ?
#
loop_
_entity_poly.entity_id
_entity_poly.type
_entity_poly.pdbx_seq_one_letter_code
_entity_poly.pdbx_strand_id
1 'polypeptide(L)'
;KEYQKTTKYWKHKVGFRGRLSERGMVTTIEVGTDDEIYGYVDEGTGKAAGHGGLYPITPKKPGGVLAFPSMSTPKTKPGRLRSGYGRKGKTTVFAKKVMHPGIKPRGFSPQIKKKMEPVLEADMQNAMGRGAKKSGHGI
;
A
#
# COMPACT_ATOMS: atom_id res chain seq x y z
N LYS A 1 2.28 6.61 10.51
CA LYS A 1 2.86 5.38 11.13
C LYS A 1 2.28 4.08 10.56
N GLU A 2 0.97 3.96 10.29
CA GLU A 2 0.38 2.72 9.76
C GLU A 2 0.93 2.32 8.38
N TYR A 3 1.11 3.28 7.46
CA TYR A 3 1.71 3.05 6.14
C TYR A 3 3.07 2.32 6.20
N GLN A 4 3.96 2.70 7.14
CA GLN A 4 5.27 2.07 7.31
C GLN A 4 5.18 0.58 7.71
N LYS A 5 4.09 0.15 8.36
CA LYS A 5 3.90 -1.27 8.74
C LYS A 5 3.66 -2.16 7.51
N THR A 6 3.07 -1.61 6.46
CA THR A 6 2.78 -2.33 5.21
C THR A 6 4.06 -2.66 4.42
N THR A 7 5.13 -1.88 4.60
CA THR A 7 6.40 -2.01 3.86
C THR A 7 7.62 -2.37 4.73
N LYS A 8 7.45 -2.57 6.04
CA LYS A 8 8.54 -2.88 7.00
C LYS A 8 9.58 -3.89 6.49
N TYR A 9 9.14 -5.00 5.91
CA TYR A 9 10.02 -6.08 5.44
C TYR A 9 10.38 -5.99 3.96
N TRP A 10 10.01 -4.91 3.29
CA TRP A 10 10.35 -4.71 1.89
C TRP A 10 11.83 -4.33 1.77
N LYS A 11 12.46 -4.86 0.72
CA LYS A 11 13.84 -4.52 0.39
C LYS A 11 13.86 -3.10 -0.19
N HIS A 12 12.91 -2.83 -1.07
CA HIS A 12 12.55 -1.50 -1.56
C HIS A 12 12.03 -0.61 -0.42
N LYS A 13 12.50 0.64 -0.35
CA LYS A 13 12.14 1.59 0.71
C LYS A 13 11.18 2.62 0.16
N VAL A 14 9.93 2.53 0.60
CA VAL A 14 8.86 3.46 0.22
C VAL A 14 8.90 4.69 1.11
N GLY A 15 8.99 5.87 0.51
CA GLY A 15 8.93 7.15 1.20
C GLY A 15 7.48 7.62 1.34
N PHE A 16 6.99 7.78 2.57
CA PHE A 16 5.67 8.34 2.84
C PHE A 16 5.79 9.79 3.26
N ARG A 17 5.00 10.67 2.64
CA ARG A 17 4.95 12.10 2.97
C ARG A 17 3.56 12.45 3.51
N GLY A 18 3.54 13.28 4.53
CA GLY A 18 2.33 13.91 5.04
C GLY A 18 2.22 15.33 4.50
N ARG A 19 1.06 15.70 3.96
CA ARG A 19 0.73 17.07 3.59
C ARG A 19 -0.41 17.53 4.48
N LEU A 20 -0.19 18.64 5.18
CA LEU A 20 -1.23 19.38 5.87
C LEU A 20 -1.81 20.39 4.88
N SER A 21 -3.13 20.40 4.74
CA SER A 21 -3.86 21.43 4.02
C SER A 21 -4.92 22.00 4.94
N GLU A 22 -4.94 23.31 5.09
CA GLU A 22 -5.96 24.03 5.83
C GLU A 22 -6.88 24.73 4.82
N ARG A 23 -8.18 24.45 4.92
CA ARG A 23 -9.21 25.14 4.14
C ARG A 23 -10.29 25.63 5.10
N GLY A 24 -10.23 26.91 5.46
CA GLY A 24 -11.09 27.47 6.50
C GLY A 24 -10.83 26.81 7.85
N MET A 25 -11.88 26.30 8.52
CA MET A 25 -11.76 25.54 9.78
C MET A 25 -11.44 24.05 9.59
N VAL A 26 -11.24 23.58 8.35
CA VAL A 26 -10.98 22.16 8.05
C VAL A 26 -9.50 21.95 7.81
N THR A 27 -8.83 21.29 8.76
CA THR A 27 -7.46 20.77 8.57
C THR A 27 -7.54 19.36 8.00
N THR A 28 -7.04 19.17 6.78
CA THR A 28 -6.92 17.86 6.14
C THR A 28 -5.47 17.39 6.21
N ILE A 29 -5.26 16.17 6.71
CA ILE A 29 -3.96 15.49 6.70
C ILE A 29 -3.98 14.42 5.62
N GLU A 30 -3.24 14.64 4.55
CA GLU A 30 -3.03 13.66 3.49
C GLU A 30 -1.72 12.94 3.74
N VAL A 31 -1.75 11.61 3.87
CA VAL A 31 -0.53 10.79 3.96
C VAL A 31 -0.50 9.86 2.76
N GLY A 32 0.51 10.02 1.92
CA GLY A 32 0.63 9.28 0.66
C GLY A 32 2.06 8.98 0.28
N THR A 33 2.23 8.31 -0.86
CA THR A 33 3.51 8.05 -1.49
C THR A 33 3.32 8.09 -3.00
N ASP A 34 4.31 8.62 -3.72
CA ASP A 34 4.36 8.63 -5.18
C ASP A 34 5.06 7.37 -5.73
N ASP A 35 5.27 6.37 -4.87
CA ASP A 35 5.96 5.13 -5.21
C ASP A 35 5.08 4.21 -6.04
N GLU A 36 5.41 4.07 -7.33
CA GLU A 36 4.64 3.23 -8.25
C GLU A 36 4.53 1.77 -7.80
N ILE A 37 5.59 1.20 -7.20
CA ILE A 37 5.58 -0.18 -6.72
C ILE A 37 4.57 -0.32 -5.58
N TYR A 38 4.51 0.67 -4.69
CA TYR A 38 3.49 0.73 -3.66
C TYR A 38 2.09 0.79 -4.27
N GLY A 39 1.87 1.68 -5.24
CA GLY A 39 0.59 1.82 -5.97
C GLY A 39 0.12 0.51 -6.61
N TYR A 40 0.99 -0.15 -7.39
CA TYR A 40 0.67 -1.44 -8.02
C TYR A 40 0.31 -2.54 -7.02
N VAL A 41 0.91 -2.52 -5.82
CA VAL A 41 0.58 -3.49 -4.78
C VAL A 41 -0.71 -3.12 -4.07
N ASP A 42 -0.94 -1.83 -3.80
CA ASP A 42 -2.13 -1.35 -3.10
C ASP A 42 -3.39 -1.57 -3.95
N GLU A 43 -3.38 -1.06 -5.18
CA GLU A 43 -4.50 -1.06 -6.14
C GLU A 43 -4.57 -2.36 -6.96
N GLY A 44 -3.48 -3.11 -7.04
CA GLY A 44 -3.38 -4.28 -7.87
C GLY A 44 -3.25 -3.94 -9.36
N THR A 45 -3.00 -4.97 -10.17
CA THR A 45 -2.81 -4.84 -11.61
C THR A 45 -3.46 -5.98 -12.38
N GLY A 46 -3.84 -5.70 -13.63
CA GLY A 46 -4.34 -6.70 -14.58
C GLY A 46 -5.59 -7.44 -14.10
N LYS A 47 -5.88 -8.56 -14.76
CA LYS A 47 -7.07 -9.38 -14.48
C LYS A 47 -7.28 -9.66 -12.98
N ALA A 48 -6.19 -9.81 -12.21
CA ALA A 48 -6.22 -10.07 -10.77
C ALA A 48 -6.81 -8.91 -9.93
N ALA A 49 -6.74 -7.68 -10.43
CA ALA A 49 -7.35 -6.49 -9.83
C ALA A 49 -8.74 -6.17 -10.39
N GLY A 50 -9.24 -6.98 -11.31
CA GLY A 50 -10.54 -6.76 -11.96
C GLY A 50 -10.49 -5.75 -13.12
N HIS A 51 -9.30 -5.30 -13.53
CA HIS A 51 -9.12 -4.38 -14.66
C HIS A 51 -8.11 -4.92 -15.68
N GLY A 52 -8.38 -4.75 -16.97
CA GLY A 52 -7.50 -5.26 -18.04
C GLY A 52 -7.46 -6.80 -18.16
N GLY A 53 -6.46 -7.31 -18.89
CA GLY A 53 -6.32 -8.73 -19.24
C GLY A 53 -5.13 -9.44 -18.58
N LEU A 54 -4.87 -10.67 -19.02
CA LEU A 54 -3.57 -11.31 -18.78
C LEU A 54 -2.52 -10.58 -19.63
N TYR A 55 -1.36 -10.28 -19.05
CA TYR A 55 -0.28 -9.64 -19.81
C TYR A 55 0.94 -10.57 -19.94
N PRO A 56 1.61 -10.53 -21.10
CA PRO A 56 2.78 -11.36 -21.35
C PRO A 56 4.00 -10.83 -20.61
N ILE A 57 4.66 -11.70 -19.85
CA ILE A 57 6.01 -11.50 -19.35
C ILE A 57 6.94 -12.25 -20.29
N THR A 58 7.89 -11.53 -20.88
CA THR A 58 8.90 -12.06 -21.80
C THR A 58 10.31 -11.84 -21.26
N PRO A 59 11.27 -12.69 -21.65
CA PRO A 59 12.68 -12.49 -21.35
C PRO A 59 13.16 -11.14 -21.88
N LYS A 60 14.06 -10.47 -21.15
CA LYS A 60 14.66 -9.19 -21.58
C LYS A 60 15.51 -9.33 -22.85
N LYS A 61 16.16 -10.49 -23.03
CA LYS A 61 17.02 -10.78 -24.18
C LYS A 61 16.23 -11.61 -25.20
N PRO A 62 16.28 -11.26 -26.50
CA PRO A 62 15.75 -12.10 -27.57
C PRO A 62 16.33 -13.52 -27.49
N GLY A 63 15.48 -14.54 -27.64
CA GLY A 63 15.89 -15.95 -27.50
C GLY A 63 16.18 -16.42 -26.06
N GLY A 64 16.07 -15.54 -25.06
CA GLY A 64 16.28 -15.90 -23.66
C GLY A 64 15.16 -16.76 -23.07
N VAL A 65 15.36 -17.19 -21.81
CA VAL A 65 14.33 -17.82 -20.99
C VAL A 65 14.13 -17.04 -19.70
N LEU A 66 12.89 -16.99 -19.23
CA LEU A 66 12.58 -16.53 -17.88
C LEU A 66 13.03 -17.59 -16.89
N ALA A 67 13.58 -17.16 -15.77
CA ALA A 67 13.94 -18.01 -14.65
C ALA A 67 13.31 -17.43 -13.38
N PHE A 68 12.38 -18.17 -12.77
CA PHE A 68 11.65 -17.70 -11.59
C PHE A 68 11.37 -18.87 -10.64
N PRO A 69 11.21 -18.62 -9.33
CA PRO A 69 10.87 -19.68 -8.39
C PRO A 69 9.46 -20.23 -8.67
N SER A 70 9.32 -21.56 -8.69
CA SER A 70 8.05 -22.30 -8.85
C SER A 70 6.95 -21.84 -7.89
N MET A 71 7.31 -21.57 -6.65
CA MET A 71 6.41 -21.07 -5.62
C MET A 71 7.05 -19.91 -4.88
N SER A 72 6.25 -18.95 -4.45
CA SER A 72 6.72 -17.88 -3.58
C SER A 72 5.63 -17.48 -2.59
N THR A 73 6.04 -17.13 -1.37
CA THR A 73 5.15 -16.52 -0.38
C THR A 73 5.35 -15.00 -0.45
N PRO A 74 4.31 -14.24 -0.82
CA PRO A 74 4.41 -12.79 -0.88
C PRO A 74 4.62 -12.20 0.53
N LYS A 75 5.31 -11.05 0.58
CA LYS A 75 5.53 -10.31 1.83
C LYS A 75 4.25 -9.67 2.37
N THR A 76 3.26 -9.45 1.52
CA THR A 76 1.98 -8.83 1.84
C THR A 76 0.83 -9.70 1.38
N LYS A 77 -0.32 -9.57 2.06
CA LYS A 77 -1.54 -10.33 1.78
C LYS A 77 -2.73 -9.37 1.66
N PRO A 78 -3.75 -9.68 0.85
CA PRO A 78 -4.92 -8.82 0.74
C PRO A 78 -5.58 -8.67 2.11
N GLY A 79 -6.01 -7.45 2.43
CA GLY A 79 -6.70 -7.18 3.68
C GLY A 79 -5.81 -7.15 4.94
N ARG A 80 -4.47 -7.17 4.81
CA ARG A 80 -3.55 -7.10 5.96
C ARG A 80 -2.62 -5.89 5.90
N LEU A 81 -2.72 -5.01 6.89
CA LEU A 81 -1.86 -3.82 7.07
C LEU A 81 -0.42 -4.10 7.57
N ARG A 82 0.04 -5.34 7.49
CA ARG A 82 1.38 -5.74 7.93
C ARG A 82 2.08 -6.54 6.85
N SER A 83 3.35 -6.23 6.62
CA SER A 83 4.24 -7.11 5.85
C SER A 83 4.87 -8.18 6.75
N GLY A 84 5.29 -9.28 6.12
CA GLY A 84 6.20 -10.28 6.67
C GLY A 84 7.42 -10.49 5.77
N TYR A 85 8.28 -11.45 6.14
CA TYR A 85 9.54 -11.72 5.46
C TYR A 85 9.39 -12.22 4.02
N GLY A 86 8.25 -12.85 3.68
CA GLY A 86 8.09 -13.56 2.42
C GLY A 86 9.04 -14.75 2.30
N ARG A 87 8.83 -15.59 1.29
CA ARG A 87 9.70 -16.76 1.02
C ARG A 87 9.82 -16.99 -0.47
N LYS A 88 11.02 -17.36 -0.92
CA LYS A 88 11.28 -17.85 -2.28
C LYS A 88 11.26 -19.37 -2.25
N GLY A 89 10.57 -20.00 -3.21
CA GLY A 89 10.60 -21.45 -3.40
C GLY A 89 11.98 -21.92 -3.84
N LYS A 90 12.32 -23.16 -3.50
CA LYS A 90 13.65 -23.75 -3.76
C LYS A 90 13.84 -24.09 -5.24
N THR A 91 12.77 -24.51 -5.92
CA THR A 91 12.84 -24.94 -7.32
C THR A 91 12.66 -23.76 -8.26
N THR A 92 13.61 -23.57 -9.18
CA THR A 92 13.53 -22.61 -10.27
C THR A 92 12.83 -23.26 -11.48
N VAL A 93 11.91 -22.55 -12.08
CA VAL A 93 11.20 -22.92 -13.31
C VAL A 93 11.68 -22.01 -14.42
N PHE A 94 11.77 -22.60 -15.62
CA PHE A 94 12.16 -21.91 -16.83
C PHE A 94 10.98 -21.86 -17.81
N ALA A 95 10.74 -20.69 -18.41
CA ALA A 95 9.70 -20.53 -19.42
C ALA A 95 10.10 -19.51 -20.48
N LYS A 96 9.73 -19.72 -21.73
CA LYS A 96 9.94 -18.72 -22.80
C LYS A 96 9.05 -17.50 -22.65
N LYS A 97 7.86 -17.67 -22.04
CA LYS A 97 6.85 -16.63 -21.84
C LYS A 97 5.93 -17.05 -20.70
N VAL A 98 5.45 -16.10 -19.91
CA VAL A 98 4.42 -16.33 -18.89
C VAL A 98 3.28 -15.35 -19.11
N MET A 99 2.05 -15.85 -19.20
CA MET A 99 0.86 -14.99 -19.21
C MET A 99 0.45 -14.74 -17.76
N HIS A 100 0.79 -13.56 -17.23
CA HIS A 100 0.59 -13.25 -15.83
C HIS A 100 -0.76 -12.55 -15.61
N PRO A 101 -1.56 -12.96 -14.61
CA PRO A 101 -2.87 -12.34 -14.33
C PRO A 101 -2.76 -10.98 -13.66
N GLY A 102 -1.57 -10.60 -13.20
CA GLY A 102 -1.33 -9.38 -12.45
C GLY A 102 -1.38 -9.59 -10.94
N ILE A 103 -1.52 -8.50 -10.20
CA ILE A 103 -1.43 -8.47 -8.74
C ILE A 103 -2.81 -8.23 -8.15
N LYS A 104 -3.23 -9.05 -7.18
CA LYS A 104 -4.45 -8.76 -6.41
C LYS A 104 -4.23 -7.55 -5.50
N PRO A 105 -5.15 -6.56 -5.48
CA PRO A 105 -5.05 -5.40 -4.60
C PRO A 105 -4.86 -5.83 -3.15
N ARG A 106 -4.01 -5.10 -2.43
CA ARG A 106 -3.90 -5.27 -0.98
C ARG A 106 -4.86 -4.39 -0.22
N GLY A 107 -5.23 -3.23 -0.78
CA GLY A 107 -6.16 -2.28 -0.18
C GLY A 107 -5.64 -1.64 1.10
N PHE A 108 -4.34 -1.40 1.20
CA PHE A 108 -3.73 -0.69 2.32
C PHE A 108 -4.33 0.70 2.54
N SER A 109 -4.46 1.52 1.49
CA SER A 109 -4.97 2.89 1.64
C SER A 109 -6.40 2.95 2.22
N PRO A 110 -7.41 2.25 1.66
CA PRO A 110 -8.75 2.26 2.24
C PRO A 110 -8.79 1.65 3.65
N GLN A 111 -7.97 0.64 3.93
CA GLN A 111 -7.88 0.05 5.27
C GLN A 111 -7.23 0.97 6.30
N ILE A 112 -6.19 1.70 5.93
CA ILE A 112 -5.54 2.68 6.80
C ILE A 112 -6.49 3.84 7.06
N LYS A 113 -7.17 4.34 6.02
CA LYS A 113 -8.20 5.39 6.17
C LYS A 113 -9.25 4.99 7.20
N LYS A 114 -9.89 3.83 7.01
CA LYS A 114 -10.90 3.29 7.95
C LYS A 114 -10.39 3.16 9.39
N LYS A 115 -9.10 2.84 9.56
CA LYS A 115 -8.49 2.71 10.89
C LYS A 115 -8.17 4.05 11.54
N MET A 116 -7.80 5.06 10.75
CA MET A 116 -7.36 6.36 11.23
C MET A 116 -8.51 7.34 11.45
N GLU A 117 -9.61 7.19 10.71
CA GLU A 117 -10.81 8.04 10.80
C GLU A 117 -11.31 8.28 12.24
N PRO A 118 -11.55 7.25 13.09
CA PRO A 118 -12.02 7.49 14.46
C PRO A 118 -10.94 8.13 15.36
N VAL A 119 -9.66 7.88 15.09
CA VAL A 119 -8.55 8.48 15.84
C VAL A 119 -8.47 9.97 15.54
N LEU A 120 -8.59 10.33 14.25
CA LEU A 120 -8.58 11.71 13.80
C LEU A 120 -9.76 12.49 14.40
N GLU A 121 -10.95 11.89 14.37
CA GLU A 121 -12.17 12.49 14.94
C GLU A 121 -12.00 12.78 16.44
N ALA A 122 -11.52 11.80 17.21
CA ALA A 122 -11.27 11.96 18.64
C ALA A 122 -10.19 13.02 18.92
N ASP A 123 -9.11 13.05 18.14
CA ASP A 123 -8.05 14.04 18.29
C ASP A 123 -8.55 15.46 17.98
N MET A 124 -9.38 15.63 16.94
CA MET A 124 -10.01 16.91 16.60
C MET A 124 -10.96 17.39 17.70
N GLN A 125 -11.84 16.52 18.20
CA GLN A 125 -12.74 16.84 19.31
C GLN A 125 -11.95 17.27 20.56
N ASN A 126 -10.88 16.56 20.89
CA ASN A 126 -10.01 16.90 22.02
C ASN A 126 -9.23 18.20 21.81
N ALA A 127 -8.84 18.52 20.58
CA ALA A 127 -8.17 19.78 20.25
C ALA A 127 -9.15 20.97 20.35
N MET A 128 -10.36 20.82 19.81
CA MET A 128 -11.43 21.83 19.91
C MET A 128 -11.83 22.05 21.37
N GLY A 129 -12.02 20.99 22.16
CA GLY A 129 -12.34 21.10 23.59
C GLY A 129 -11.23 21.80 24.39
N ARG A 130 -9.96 21.51 24.10
CA ARG A 130 -8.81 22.24 24.69
C ARG A 130 -8.79 23.72 24.27
N GLY A 131 -9.07 24.02 23.01
CA GLY A 131 -9.19 25.38 22.48
C GLY A 131 -10.31 26.17 23.16
N ALA A 132 -11.50 25.58 23.30
CA ALA A 132 -12.65 26.19 23.98
C ALA A 132 -12.37 26.49 25.45
N LYS A 133 -11.75 25.54 26.17
CA LYS A 133 -11.33 25.74 27.57
C LYS A 133 -10.29 26.85 27.72
N LYS A 134 -9.32 26.92 26.81
CA LYS A 134 -8.25 27.94 26.87
C LYS A 134 -8.71 29.33 26.45
N SER A 135 -9.76 29.42 25.63
CA SER A 135 -10.34 30.68 25.13
C SER A 135 -11.49 31.23 25.99
N GLY A 136 -11.75 30.64 27.17
CA GLY A 136 -12.80 31.11 28.08
C GLY A 136 -14.24 30.85 27.63
N HIS A 137 -14.43 30.08 26.56
CA HIS A 137 -15.75 29.67 26.04
C HIS A 137 -16.17 28.27 26.50
N GLY A 138 -15.41 27.67 27.42
CA GLY A 138 -15.80 26.43 28.09
C GLY A 138 -16.65 26.74 29.30
N ILE A 139 -17.95 26.44 29.22
CA ILE A 139 -18.83 26.30 30.39
C ILE A 139 -18.44 25.03 31.15
#